data_AF-N9VDL6-F1
#
_entry.id   AF-N9VDL6-F1
#
_cell.length_a   1.000
_cell.length_b   1.000
_cell.length_c   1.000
_cell.angle_alpha   90.00
_cell.angle_beta   90.00
_cell.angle_gamma   90.00
#
_symmetry.space_group_name_H-M   'P 1'
#
loop_
_entity.id
_entity.type
_entity.pdbx_description
1 polymer ?
#
loop_
_entity_poly.entity_id
_entity_poly.type
_entity_poly.pdbx_seq_one_letter_code
_entity_poly.pdbx_strand_id
1 'polypeptide(L)'
;MALSAIGGPVQQAPVSSQSSQGNALLARGNTLFEQSVQRGIGHFQSGDLKSVIHALRQLQTTPDAGRAQRVQDAIQHWEQHHPKEVAARGARLTELKQALAEQGAIARPQQQTTRVVGGGAQALLQRSMAGLEKLGSYACTDAQTFVQPSNPSYQKIIGKLHAFGQDPQRLAANQRANNSANMAAIQITRHKQPISLRTMENIAKAVDEAKAGCCSTLAYSAAAELLRHNSDQRIEVLAHRGAQGHSQTHCFVVIGRAEGSELSKPQSWGPNAKVIDPWAATIGARLVGTPDRPPIANLWPPTESVFDNTSQESR
;
A
#
# COMPACT_ATOMS: atom_id res chain seq x y z
N MET A 1 -49.97 60.62 13.38
CA MET A 1 -50.01 59.20 12.99
C MET A 1 -49.35 59.11 11.61
N ALA A 2 -48.02 59.07 11.49
CA ALA A 2 -47.06 57.98 11.72
C ALA A 2 -46.96 57.00 10.53
N LEU A 3 -45.73 56.89 10.01
CA LEU A 3 -45.26 56.38 8.71
C LEU A 3 -44.95 54.87 8.66
N SER A 4 -45.04 54.32 7.44
CA SER A 4 -44.23 53.25 6.77
C SER A 4 -43.89 51.88 7.41
N ALA A 5 -44.07 50.79 6.63
CA ALA A 5 -43.13 49.66 6.37
C ALA A 5 -43.86 48.55 5.56
N ILE A 6 -43.53 48.26 4.29
CA ILE A 6 -42.53 47.31 3.75
C ILE A 6 -42.41 45.98 4.52
N GLY A 7 -42.79 44.87 3.87
CA GLY A 7 -42.51 43.51 4.34
C GLY A 7 -43.19 42.40 3.54
N GLY A 8 -42.71 42.12 2.33
CA GLY A 8 -43.03 40.88 1.61
C GLY A 8 -42.22 39.69 2.19
N PRO A 9 -42.69 38.44 2.04
CA PRO A 9 -42.01 37.27 2.58
C PRO A 9 -40.66 37.04 1.87
N VAL A 10 -39.61 36.96 2.68
CA VAL A 10 -38.23 36.65 2.29
C VAL A 10 -38.20 35.21 1.75
N GLN A 11 -37.99 35.06 0.44
CA GLN A 11 -37.51 33.82 -0.15
C GLN A 11 -36.10 33.56 0.36
N GLN A 12 -35.90 32.45 1.07
CA GLN A 12 -34.58 31.96 1.42
C GLN A 12 -33.84 31.57 0.14
N ALA A 13 -32.71 32.25 -0.12
CA ALA A 13 -31.79 31.89 -1.18
C ALA A 13 -31.27 30.45 -0.96
N PRO A 14 -31.19 29.62 -2.01
CA PRO A 14 -30.54 28.33 -1.90
C PRO A 14 -29.04 28.54 -1.64
N VAL A 15 -28.56 27.90 -0.59
CA VAL A 15 -27.17 27.85 -0.18
C VAL A 15 -26.36 27.22 -1.31
N SER A 16 -25.45 28.00 -1.90
CA SER A 16 -24.56 27.58 -2.97
C SER A 16 -23.71 26.38 -2.55
N SER A 17 -23.98 25.23 -3.16
CA SER A 17 -23.13 24.04 -3.09
C SER A 17 -21.78 24.29 -3.75
N GLN A 18 -20.73 24.46 -2.96
CA GLN A 18 -19.32 24.54 -3.41
C GLN A 18 -18.72 23.19 -3.85
N SER A 19 -19.54 22.21 -4.24
CA SER A 19 -19.08 20.87 -4.64
C SER A 19 -18.90 20.68 -6.15
N SER A 20 -18.86 21.75 -6.95
CA SER A 20 -18.84 21.67 -8.42
C SER A 20 -17.51 22.00 -9.09
N GLN A 21 -16.46 22.40 -8.35
CA GLN A 21 -15.18 22.81 -8.97
C GLN A 21 -14.16 21.67 -9.17
N GLY A 22 -14.14 20.64 -8.32
CA GLY A 22 -13.19 19.52 -8.45
C GLY A 22 -13.32 18.74 -9.77
N ASN A 23 -14.55 18.59 -10.27
CA ASN A 23 -14.83 17.88 -11.53
C ASN A 23 -14.45 18.68 -12.80
N ALA A 24 -14.10 19.97 -12.67
CA ALA A 24 -13.82 20.84 -13.81
C ALA A 24 -12.46 20.52 -14.46
N LEU A 25 -11.41 20.20 -13.69
CA LEU A 25 -10.05 19.98 -14.21
C LEU A 25 -9.92 18.70 -15.06
N LEU A 26 -10.81 17.73 -14.86
CA LEU A 26 -10.77 16.44 -15.56
C LEU A 26 -11.76 16.39 -16.74
N ALA A 27 -12.52 17.46 -16.93
CA ALA A 27 -13.45 17.58 -18.05
C ALA A 27 -12.71 17.57 -19.39
N ARG A 28 -13.35 16.98 -20.41
CA ARG A 28 -12.80 16.88 -21.76
C ARG A 28 -12.44 18.27 -22.30
N GLY A 29 -11.17 18.44 -22.65
CA GLY A 29 -10.66 19.69 -23.21
C GLY A 29 -10.38 20.80 -22.20
N ASN A 30 -10.48 20.54 -20.89
CA ASN A 30 -10.13 21.52 -19.86
C ASN A 30 -8.61 21.75 -19.82
N THR A 31 -8.17 22.99 -19.94
CA THR A 31 -6.74 23.35 -19.96
C THR A 31 -6.31 24.14 -18.73
N LEU A 32 -7.14 24.25 -17.68
CA LEU A 32 -6.86 25.11 -16.52
C LEU A 32 -5.60 24.70 -15.75
N PHE A 33 -5.40 23.38 -15.56
CA PHE A 33 -4.17 22.89 -14.94
C PHE A 33 -2.95 23.21 -15.83
N GLU A 34 -3.06 22.95 -17.13
CA GLU A 34 -1.98 23.22 -18.09
C GLU A 34 -1.61 24.72 -18.14
N GLN A 35 -2.60 25.61 -18.17
CA GLN A 35 -2.39 27.06 -18.13
C GLN A 35 -1.73 27.49 -16.81
N SER A 36 -2.08 26.86 -15.69
CA SER A 36 -1.49 27.19 -14.39
C SER A 36 0.00 26.84 -14.27
N VAL A 37 0.48 25.87 -15.06
CA VAL A 37 1.88 25.41 -15.04
C VAL A 37 2.73 26.02 -16.17
N GLN A 38 2.10 26.73 -17.10
CA GLN A 38 2.80 27.45 -18.16
C GLN A 38 3.44 28.74 -17.61
N ARG A 39 4.67 29.01 -18.04
CA ARG A 39 5.31 30.32 -17.92
C ARG A 39 5.67 30.78 -19.33
N GLY A 40 5.76 32.10 -19.51
CA GLY A 40 6.05 32.72 -20.81
C GLY A 40 7.34 32.21 -21.48
N ILE A 41 7.56 32.63 -22.72
CA ILE A 41 8.66 32.19 -23.57
C ILE A 41 10.01 32.38 -22.85
N GLY A 42 10.80 31.31 -22.73
CA GLY A 42 12.16 31.32 -22.15
C GLY A 42 12.35 30.56 -20.84
N HIS A 43 11.28 30.09 -20.19
CA HIS A 43 11.40 29.28 -18.97
C HIS A 43 11.51 27.78 -19.27
N PHE A 44 12.58 27.14 -18.80
CA PHE A 44 12.76 25.68 -18.86
C PHE A 44 11.56 24.94 -18.25
N GLN A 45 11.09 23.90 -18.92
CA GLN A 45 10.01 23.01 -18.47
C GLN A 45 10.53 21.57 -18.50
N SER A 46 10.43 20.85 -17.37
CA SER A 46 10.91 19.47 -17.28
C SER A 46 10.14 18.51 -18.19
N GLY A 47 10.79 17.38 -18.54
CA GLY A 47 10.13 16.26 -19.21
C GLY A 47 9.01 15.64 -18.37
N ASP A 48 9.14 15.70 -17.04
CA ASP A 48 8.15 15.18 -16.10
C ASP A 48 6.87 16.02 -16.09
N LEU A 49 7.00 17.35 -16.06
CA LEU A 49 5.84 18.24 -16.17
C LEU A 49 5.11 18.06 -17.52
N LYS A 50 5.86 17.86 -18.61
CA LYS A 50 5.27 17.51 -19.92
C LYS A 50 4.53 16.18 -19.87
N SER A 51 5.06 15.21 -19.14
CA SER A 51 4.43 13.89 -18.94
C SER A 51 3.13 13.98 -18.14
N VAL A 52 3.07 14.83 -17.11
CA VAL A 52 1.83 15.13 -16.37
C VAL A 52 0.76 15.71 -17.30
N ILE A 53 1.11 16.74 -18.08
CA ILE A 53 0.17 17.39 -19.03
C ILE A 53 -0.32 16.37 -20.08
N HIS A 54 0.59 15.58 -20.64
CA HIS A 54 0.25 14.57 -21.63
C HIS A 54 -0.71 13.50 -21.07
N ALA A 55 -0.40 12.95 -19.90
CA ALA A 55 -1.26 11.96 -19.24
C ALA A 55 -2.65 12.55 -18.91
N LEU A 56 -2.70 13.81 -18.46
CA LEU A 56 -3.96 14.50 -18.16
C LEU A 56 -4.82 14.67 -19.41
N ARG A 57 -4.25 15.10 -20.54
CA ARG A 57 -4.98 15.20 -21.82
C ARG A 57 -5.52 13.84 -22.28
N GLN A 58 -4.76 12.77 -22.09
CA GLN A 58 -5.21 11.42 -22.41
C GLN A 58 -6.41 10.99 -21.55
N LEU A 59 -6.38 11.31 -20.25
CA LEU A 59 -7.49 11.05 -19.33
C LEU A 59 -8.74 11.86 -19.69
N GLN A 60 -8.58 13.15 -19.99
CA GLN A 60 -9.68 14.03 -20.40
C GLN A 60 -10.32 13.60 -21.73
N THR A 61 -9.54 12.97 -22.63
CA THR A 61 -10.04 12.49 -23.93
C THR A 61 -10.80 11.17 -23.81
N THR A 62 -10.30 10.24 -23.00
CA THR A 62 -10.99 8.98 -22.70
C THR A 62 -10.85 8.70 -21.21
N PRO A 63 -11.86 9.01 -20.41
CA PRO A 63 -11.84 8.73 -18.98
C PRO A 63 -11.74 7.22 -18.71
N ASP A 64 -10.64 6.76 -18.11
CA ASP A 64 -10.49 5.40 -17.62
C ASP A 64 -9.57 5.35 -16.40
N ALA A 65 -9.76 4.34 -15.54
CA ALA A 65 -9.02 4.20 -14.29
C ALA A 65 -7.50 4.03 -14.51
N GLY A 66 -7.09 3.37 -15.60
CA GLY A 66 -5.69 3.20 -15.94
C GLY A 66 -5.03 4.52 -16.37
N ARG A 67 -5.77 5.41 -17.04
CA ARG A 67 -5.30 6.77 -17.36
C ARG A 67 -5.28 7.67 -16.15
N ALA A 68 -6.29 7.60 -15.28
CA ALA A 68 -6.28 8.34 -14.00
C ALA A 68 -5.05 7.94 -13.19
N GLN A 69 -4.71 6.64 -13.22
CA GLN A 69 -3.53 6.13 -12.58
C GLN A 69 -2.23 6.68 -13.17
N ARG A 70 -2.12 6.73 -14.51
CA ARG A 70 -0.96 7.32 -15.19
C ARG A 70 -0.77 8.80 -14.86
N VAL A 71 -1.84 9.56 -14.65
CA VAL A 71 -1.75 10.96 -14.22
C VAL A 71 -1.18 11.05 -12.80
N GLN A 72 -1.66 10.22 -11.86
CA GLN A 72 -1.14 10.19 -10.49
C GLN A 72 0.35 9.79 -10.45
N ASP A 73 0.74 8.80 -11.23
CA ASP A 73 2.13 8.32 -11.30
C ASP A 73 3.06 9.40 -11.88
N ALA A 74 2.62 10.10 -12.93
CA ALA A 74 3.36 11.23 -13.50
C ALA A 74 3.50 12.39 -12.51
N ILE A 75 2.44 12.70 -11.74
CA ILE A 75 2.47 13.72 -10.69
C ILE A 75 3.50 13.35 -9.62
N GLN A 76 3.46 12.12 -9.13
CA GLN A 76 4.39 11.64 -8.12
C GLN A 76 5.85 11.70 -8.60
N HIS A 77 6.09 11.29 -9.85
CA HIS A 77 7.42 11.36 -10.45
C HIS A 77 7.92 12.80 -10.52
N TRP A 78 7.07 13.75 -10.95
CA TRP A 78 7.40 15.17 -11.02
C TRP A 78 7.70 15.78 -9.63
N GLU A 79 6.92 15.43 -8.60
CA GLU A 79 7.15 15.86 -7.22
C GLU A 79 8.49 15.38 -6.64
N GLN A 80 8.90 14.17 -7.01
CA GLN A 80 10.14 13.58 -6.52
C GLN A 80 11.37 14.15 -7.22
N HIS A 81 11.32 14.34 -8.54
CA HIS A 81 12.49 14.70 -9.33
C HIS A 81 12.63 16.21 -9.59
N HIS A 82 11.54 16.97 -9.48
CA HIS A 82 11.56 18.42 -9.72
C HIS A 82 10.81 19.23 -8.64
N PRO A 83 11.15 19.07 -7.33
CA PRO A 83 10.42 19.70 -6.23
C PRO A 83 10.40 21.24 -6.30
N LYS A 84 11.46 21.86 -6.84
CA LYS A 84 11.51 23.33 -7.06
C LYS A 84 10.53 23.78 -8.14
N GLU A 85 10.38 22.99 -9.20
CA GLU A 85 9.43 23.30 -10.28
C GLU A 85 7.99 23.09 -9.80
N VAL A 86 7.75 22.06 -8.98
CA VAL A 86 6.46 21.84 -8.31
C VAL A 86 6.10 23.00 -7.39
N ALA A 87 7.00 23.44 -6.52
CA ALA A 87 6.74 24.59 -5.65
C ALA A 87 6.43 25.87 -6.46
N ALA A 88 7.08 26.03 -7.62
CA ALA A 88 6.93 27.22 -8.46
C ALA A 88 5.72 27.19 -9.42
N ARG A 89 5.16 26.01 -9.73
CA ARG A 89 4.16 25.83 -10.80
C ARG A 89 2.96 24.98 -10.39
N GLY A 90 3.05 24.21 -9.32
CA GLY A 90 2.02 23.26 -8.86
C GLY A 90 0.84 23.89 -8.13
N ALA A 91 0.47 25.14 -8.42
CA ALA A 91 -0.58 25.86 -7.68
C ALA A 91 -1.94 25.13 -7.70
N ARG A 92 -2.26 24.44 -8.80
CA ARG A 92 -3.47 23.62 -8.95
C ARG A 92 -3.23 22.13 -8.74
N LEU A 93 -2.06 21.73 -8.22
CA LEU A 93 -1.73 20.32 -8.06
C LEU A 93 -2.62 19.64 -7.00
N THR A 94 -2.93 20.36 -5.91
CA THR A 94 -3.85 19.88 -4.88
C THR A 94 -5.25 19.67 -5.44
N GLU A 95 -5.76 20.61 -6.24
CA GLU A 95 -7.05 20.53 -6.91
C GLU A 95 -7.09 19.35 -7.91
N LEU A 96 -6.02 19.16 -8.68
CA LEU A 96 -5.92 18.03 -9.61
C LEU A 96 -5.87 16.68 -8.89
N LYS A 97 -5.11 16.58 -7.80
CA LYS A 97 -5.05 15.37 -6.96
C LYS A 97 -6.42 15.04 -6.35
N GLN A 98 -7.12 16.07 -5.86
CA GLN A 98 -8.46 15.95 -5.32
C GLN A 98 -9.45 15.46 -6.38
N ALA A 99 -9.43 16.08 -7.57
CA ALA A 99 -10.25 15.67 -8.69
C ALA A 99 -10.00 14.21 -9.09
N LEU A 100 -8.72 13.78 -9.13
CA LEU A 100 -8.36 12.39 -9.46
C LEU A 100 -8.82 11.40 -8.39
N ALA A 101 -8.82 11.80 -7.12
CA ALA A 101 -9.37 11.01 -6.02
C ALA A 101 -10.90 10.89 -6.13
N GLU A 102 -11.59 11.98 -6.44
CA GLU A 102 -13.04 12.02 -6.66
C GLU A 102 -13.45 11.23 -7.91
N GLN A 103 -12.71 11.33 -9.01
CA GLN A 103 -12.96 10.52 -10.20
C GLN A 103 -12.68 9.04 -9.93
N GLY A 104 -11.68 8.71 -9.11
CA GLY A 104 -11.48 7.35 -8.60
C GLY A 104 -12.62 6.83 -7.72
N ALA A 105 -13.36 7.74 -7.07
CA ALA A 105 -14.57 7.41 -6.31
C ALA A 105 -15.82 7.25 -7.20
N ILE A 106 -15.93 8.03 -8.30
CA ILE A 106 -17.06 8.00 -9.24
C ILE A 106 -16.91 6.91 -10.31
N ALA A 107 -15.69 6.58 -10.74
CA ALA A 107 -15.38 5.53 -11.71
C ALA A 107 -15.15 4.15 -11.05
N ARG A 108 -15.30 4.04 -9.73
CA ARG A 108 -15.61 2.76 -9.10
C ARG A 108 -16.99 2.36 -9.64
N PRO A 109 -17.14 1.31 -10.48
CA PRO A 109 -18.45 0.66 -10.54
C PRO A 109 -18.77 0.35 -9.10
N GLN A 110 -19.92 0.84 -8.59
CA GLN A 110 -20.37 0.67 -7.19
C GLN A 110 -19.50 -0.38 -6.54
N GLN A 111 -18.41 0.06 -5.88
CA GLN A 111 -17.84 -0.84 -4.91
C GLN A 111 -19.04 -1.07 -4.05
N GLN A 112 -19.54 -2.30 -4.09
CA GLN A 112 -20.43 -2.83 -3.08
C GLN A 112 -20.04 -2.08 -1.82
N THR A 113 -21.01 -1.48 -1.15
CA THR A 113 -20.89 -1.32 0.28
C THR A 113 -20.50 -2.70 0.78
N THR A 114 -19.20 -3.00 0.79
CA THR A 114 -18.62 -4.25 1.24
C THR A 114 -18.80 -4.10 2.72
N ARG A 115 -20.00 -4.48 3.16
CA ARG A 115 -20.34 -4.71 4.54
C ARG A 115 -19.11 -5.35 5.13
N VAL A 116 -18.46 -4.65 6.07
CA VAL A 116 -17.28 -5.15 6.75
C VAL A 116 -17.61 -6.58 7.17
N VAL A 117 -16.83 -7.54 6.68
CA VAL A 117 -17.18 -8.94 6.86
C VAL A 117 -16.74 -9.34 8.26
N GLY A 118 -17.66 -9.18 9.21
CA GLY A 118 -17.50 -9.66 10.58
C GLY A 118 -17.31 -11.19 10.62
N GLY A 119 -16.68 -11.68 11.67
CA GLY A 119 -16.39 -13.11 11.84
C GLY A 119 -15.07 -13.43 12.57
N GLY A 120 -14.32 -12.41 12.98
CA GLY A 120 -13.10 -12.58 13.75
C GLY A 120 -11.89 -13.00 12.91
N ALA A 121 -10.72 -13.04 13.56
CA ALA A 121 -9.44 -13.40 12.94
C ALA A 121 -9.47 -14.77 12.24
N GLN A 122 -10.20 -15.76 12.79
CA GLN A 122 -10.31 -17.09 12.21
C GLN A 122 -11.03 -17.07 10.85
N ALA A 123 -12.13 -16.33 10.72
CA ALA A 123 -12.88 -16.25 9.47
C ALA A 123 -12.09 -15.49 8.39
N LEU A 124 -11.39 -14.41 8.77
CA LEU A 124 -10.47 -13.72 7.87
C LEU A 124 -9.37 -14.67 7.36
N LEU A 125 -8.75 -15.41 8.27
CA LEU A 125 -7.71 -16.37 7.93
C LEU A 125 -8.22 -17.45 6.97
N GLN A 126 -9.42 -17.99 7.22
CA GLN A 126 -10.02 -19.00 6.35
C GLN A 126 -10.23 -18.49 4.91
N ARG A 127 -10.71 -17.25 4.75
CA ARG A 127 -10.90 -16.63 3.43
C ARG A 127 -9.58 -16.36 2.70
N SER A 128 -8.54 -16.04 3.45
CA SER A 128 -7.22 -15.66 2.92
C SER A 128 -6.29 -16.86 2.71
N MET A 129 -6.64 -18.04 3.24
CA MET A 129 -5.70 -19.17 3.36
C MET A 129 -5.12 -19.59 2.01
N ALA A 130 -5.94 -19.67 0.96
CA ALA A 130 -5.47 -20.07 -0.36
C ALA A 130 -4.39 -19.13 -0.90
N GLY A 131 -4.55 -17.81 -0.72
CA GLY A 131 -3.55 -16.82 -1.10
C GLY A 131 -2.29 -16.91 -0.24
N LEU A 132 -2.44 -17.09 1.07
CA LEU A 132 -1.32 -17.22 2.01
C LEU A 132 -0.50 -18.51 1.79
N GLU A 133 -1.15 -19.64 1.51
CA GLU A 133 -0.49 -20.90 1.14
C GLU A 133 0.23 -20.79 -0.20
N LYS A 134 -0.37 -20.09 -1.17
CA LYS A 134 0.29 -19.77 -2.44
C LYS A 134 1.61 -19.03 -2.19
N LEU A 135 1.62 -18.00 -1.35
CA LEU A 135 2.83 -17.28 -0.96
C LEU A 135 3.86 -18.20 -0.27
N GLY A 136 3.41 -19.06 0.67
CA GLY A 136 4.27 -20.04 1.34
C GLY A 136 4.85 -21.11 0.41
N SER A 137 4.30 -21.27 -0.80
CA SER A 137 4.80 -22.21 -1.80
C SER A 137 5.97 -21.66 -2.64
N TYR A 138 6.22 -20.35 -2.59
CA TYR A 138 7.21 -19.66 -3.43
C TYR A 138 8.67 -19.94 -3.03
N ALA A 139 9.60 -19.51 -3.87
CA ALA A 139 11.02 -19.61 -3.57
C ALA A 139 11.43 -18.56 -2.51
N CYS A 140 12.18 -19.01 -1.51
CA CYS A 140 12.78 -18.18 -0.48
C CYS A 140 14.10 -17.59 -1.01
N THR A 141 14.14 -16.30 -1.33
CA THR A 141 15.30 -15.70 -2.01
C THR A 141 16.53 -15.53 -1.13
N ASP A 142 16.34 -15.58 0.18
CA ASP A 142 17.37 -15.52 1.22
C ASP A 142 17.60 -16.88 1.91
N ALA A 143 17.12 -17.99 1.31
CA ALA A 143 17.24 -19.32 1.90
C ALA A 143 18.69 -19.72 2.20
N GLN A 144 19.64 -19.31 1.37
CA GLN A 144 21.07 -19.61 1.59
C GLN A 144 21.61 -19.01 2.90
N THR A 145 21.00 -17.95 3.42
CA THR A 145 21.40 -17.32 4.67
C THR A 145 20.80 -18.05 5.88
N PHE A 146 19.55 -18.53 5.77
CA PHE A 146 18.77 -18.96 6.94
C PHE A 146 18.51 -20.47 7.00
N VAL A 147 18.68 -21.21 5.90
CA VAL A 147 18.36 -22.64 5.84
C VAL A 147 19.65 -23.45 5.84
N GLN A 148 19.86 -24.20 6.92
CA GLN A 148 21.01 -25.08 7.08
C GLN A 148 20.82 -26.40 6.31
N PRO A 149 21.92 -27.05 5.84
CA PRO A 149 21.85 -28.37 5.20
C PRO A 149 21.18 -29.47 6.03
N SER A 150 21.15 -29.32 7.36
CA SER A 150 20.47 -30.23 8.29
C SER A 150 18.94 -30.09 8.29
N ASN A 151 18.38 -29.05 7.65
CA ASN A 151 16.93 -28.91 7.51
C ASN A 151 16.37 -30.07 6.66
N PRO A 152 15.35 -30.82 7.12
CA PRO A 152 14.78 -31.96 6.37
C PRO A 152 14.28 -31.61 4.97
N SER A 153 13.90 -30.35 4.74
CA SER A 153 13.42 -29.83 3.45
C SER A 153 14.50 -29.11 2.64
N TYR A 154 15.77 -29.11 3.06
CA TYR A 154 16.85 -28.31 2.46
C TYR A 154 16.93 -28.46 0.94
N GLN A 155 16.97 -29.69 0.43
CA GLN A 155 17.07 -29.96 -1.02
C GLN A 155 15.89 -29.38 -1.81
N LYS A 156 14.67 -29.49 -1.26
CA LYS A 156 13.47 -28.92 -1.87
C LYS A 156 13.52 -27.39 -1.88
N ILE A 157 13.97 -26.77 -0.79
CA ILE A 157 14.04 -25.32 -0.65
C ILE A 157 15.09 -24.74 -1.60
N ILE A 158 16.32 -25.28 -1.58
CA ILE A 158 17.41 -24.83 -2.45
C ILE A 158 17.12 -25.14 -3.92
N GLY A 159 16.46 -26.26 -4.22
CA GLY A 159 16.00 -26.57 -5.57
C GLY A 159 15.02 -25.52 -6.13
N LYS A 160 14.07 -25.04 -5.32
CA LYS A 160 13.18 -23.93 -5.71
C LYS A 160 13.93 -22.62 -5.93
N LEU A 161 14.89 -22.30 -5.05
CA LEU A 161 15.73 -21.12 -5.19
C LEU A 161 16.58 -21.19 -6.48
N HIS A 162 17.17 -22.34 -6.78
CA HIS A 162 17.93 -22.54 -8.01
C HIS A 162 17.03 -22.38 -9.25
N ALA A 163 15.85 -23.01 -9.28
CA ALA A 163 14.91 -22.86 -10.39
C ALA A 163 14.43 -21.42 -10.57
N PHE A 164 14.31 -20.64 -9.49
CA PHE A 164 14.08 -19.20 -9.55
C PHE A 164 15.26 -18.45 -10.20
N GLY A 165 16.49 -18.77 -9.80
CA GLY A 165 17.71 -18.11 -10.28
C GLY A 165 18.01 -18.32 -11.77
N GLN A 166 17.37 -19.30 -12.42
CA GLN A 166 17.54 -19.57 -13.86
C GLN A 166 16.56 -18.80 -14.76
N ASP A 167 15.62 -18.05 -14.20
CA ASP A 167 14.59 -17.32 -14.96
C ASP A 167 14.78 -15.80 -14.85
N PRO A 168 15.27 -15.12 -15.92
CA PRO A 168 15.51 -13.68 -15.91
C PRO A 168 14.25 -12.83 -15.66
N GLN A 169 13.07 -13.29 -16.08
CA GLN A 169 11.83 -12.53 -15.87
C GLN A 169 11.44 -12.56 -14.39
N ARG A 170 11.58 -13.72 -13.74
CA ARG A 170 11.34 -13.88 -12.31
C ARG A 170 12.35 -13.08 -11.48
N LEU A 171 13.62 -13.06 -11.89
CA LEU A 171 14.65 -12.23 -11.26
C LEU A 171 14.31 -10.74 -11.34
N ALA A 172 13.91 -10.25 -12.53
CA ALA A 172 13.52 -8.86 -12.71
C ALA A 172 12.28 -8.48 -11.87
N ALA A 173 11.29 -9.38 -11.78
CA ALA A 173 10.11 -9.19 -10.93
C ALA A 173 10.49 -9.13 -9.44
N ASN A 174 11.35 -10.02 -8.97
CA ASN A 174 11.84 -10.01 -7.60
C ASN A 174 12.61 -8.71 -7.27
N GLN A 175 13.42 -8.22 -8.23
CA GLN A 175 14.12 -6.95 -8.07
C GLN A 175 13.13 -5.78 -7.93
N ARG A 176 12.03 -5.75 -8.70
CA ARG A 176 10.97 -4.73 -8.53
C ARG A 176 10.32 -4.80 -7.15
N ALA A 177 10.04 -6.01 -6.66
CA ALA A 177 9.49 -6.22 -5.32
C ALA A 177 10.45 -5.70 -4.24
N ASN A 178 11.73 -6.08 -4.32
CA ASN A 178 12.75 -5.68 -3.35
C ASN A 178 13.03 -4.18 -3.36
N ASN A 179 13.11 -3.55 -4.54
CA ASN A 179 13.29 -2.10 -4.64
C ASN A 179 12.12 -1.35 -3.98
N SER A 180 10.89 -1.83 -4.20
CA SER A 180 9.69 -1.25 -3.59
C SER A 180 9.65 -1.45 -2.07
N ALA A 181 10.02 -2.63 -1.57
CA ALA A 181 10.14 -2.90 -0.14
C ALA A 181 11.24 -2.07 0.54
N ASN A 182 12.38 -1.86 -0.12
CA ASN A 182 13.47 -1.02 0.37
C ASN A 182 13.06 0.46 0.46
N MET A 183 12.36 0.96 -0.56
CA MET A 183 11.81 2.33 -0.52
C MET A 183 10.78 2.50 0.60
N ALA A 184 9.91 1.51 0.82
CA ALA A 184 8.98 1.51 1.94
C ALA A 184 9.72 1.50 3.28
N ALA A 185 10.76 0.69 3.43
CA ALA A 185 11.58 0.67 4.65
C ALA A 185 12.23 2.04 4.93
N ILE A 186 12.69 2.76 3.91
CA ILE A 186 13.20 4.13 4.05
C ILE A 186 12.10 5.08 4.53
N GLN A 187 10.89 5.00 3.95
CA GLN A 187 9.74 5.82 4.36
C GLN A 187 9.35 5.58 5.83
N ILE A 188 9.31 4.33 6.25
CA ILE A 188 8.96 3.94 7.62
C ILE A 188 10.03 4.43 8.60
N THR A 189 11.30 4.15 8.31
CA THR A 189 12.39 4.45 9.25
C THR A 189 12.75 5.93 9.33
N ARG A 190 12.89 6.61 8.18
CA ARG A 190 13.33 8.01 8.08
C ARG A 190 12.19 9.01 8.15
N HIS A 191 11.06 8.72 7.50
CA HIS A 191 9.94 9.65 7.38
C HIS A 191 8.80 9.36 8.34
N LYS A 192 8.89 8.26 9.12
CA LYS A 192 7.86 7.82 10.07
C LYS A 192 6.47 7.70 9.43
N GLN A 193 6.45 7.30 8.15
CA GLN A 193 5.22 7.08 7.39
C GLN A 193 4.99 5.56 7.26
N PRO A 194 3.80 5.05 7.59
CA PRO A 194 3.48 3.64 7.37
C PRO A 194 3.48 3.33 5.87
N ILE A 195 3.77 2.07 5.53
CA ILE A 195 3.64 1.60 4.15
C ILE A 195 2.17 1.70 3.69
N SER A 196 1.94 2.16 2.46
CA SER A 196 0.58 2.25 1.90
C SER A 196 0.07 0.89 1.41
N LEU A 197 -1.24 0.66 1.45
CA LEU A 197 -1.87 -0.53 0.86
C LEU A 197 -1.46 -0.71 -0.60
N ARG A 198 -1.47 0.36 -1.39
CA ARG A 198 -1.07 0.31 -2.80
C ARG A 198 0.37 -0.15 -3.00
N THR A 199 1.29 0.29 -2.15
CA THR A 199 2.67 -0.19 -2.17
C THR A 199 2.72 -1.69 -1.88
N MET A 200 1.94 -2.17 -0.90
CA MET A 200 1.84 -3.60 -0.60
C MET A 200 1.24 -4.41 -1.75
N GLU A 201 0.20 -3.90 -2.43
CA GLU A 201 -0.39 -4.55 -3.61
C GLU A 201 0.58 -4.63 -4.80
N ASN A 202 1.37 -3.58 -5.03
CA ASN A 202 2.40 -3.57 -6.07
C ASN A 202 3.51 -4.60 -5.75
N ILE A 203 3.92 -4.69 -4.49
CA ILE A 203 4.87 -5.70 -4.02
C ILE A 203 4.28 -7.10 -4.20
N ALA A 204 3.01 -7.31 -3.79
CA ALA A 204 2.32 -8.59 -3.94
C ALA A 204 2.27 -9.06 -5.39
N LYS A 205 1.94 -8.16 -6.33
CA LYS A 205 1.95 -8.45 -7.76
C LYS A 205 3.34 -8.86 -8.24
N ALA A 206 4.38 -8.10 -7.88
CA ALA A 206 5.76 -8.42 -8.28
C ALA A 206 6.27 -9.73 -7.67
N VAL A 207 5.88 -10.05 -6.43
CA VAL A 207 6.15 -11.34 -5.78
C VAL A 207 5.44 -12.49 -6.51
N ASP A 208 4.20 -12.30 -6.95
CA ASP A 208 3.44 -13.29 -7.71
C ASP A 208 4.09 -13.59 -9.06
N GLU A 209 4.51 -12.54 -9.77
CA GLU A 209 5.26 -12.63 -11.03
C GLU A 209 6.62 -13.34 -10.83
N ALA A 210 7.31 -13.02 -9.73
CA ALA A 210 8.59 -13.65 -9.38
C ALA A 210 8.42 -15.10 -8.91
N LYS A 211 7.25 -15.46 -8.36
CA LYS A 211 7.03 -16.68 -7.57
C LYS A 211 8.14 -16.87 -6.53
N ALA A 212 8.57 -15.78 -5.90
CA ALA A 212 9.71 -15.72 -4.99
C ALA A 212 9.67 -14.44 -4.14
N GLY A 213 10.31 -14.48 -2.97
CA GLY A 213 10.49 -13.30 -2.12
C GLY A 213 11.34 -13.56 -0.87
N CYS A 214 11.59 -12.49 -0.11
CA CYS A 214 12.25 -12.49 1.20
C CYS A 214 11.22 -12.16 2.30
N CYS A 215 11.65 -12.13 3.57
CA CYS A 215 10.74 -11.91 4.70
C CYS A 215 9.87 -10.65 4.56
N SER A 216 10.46 -9.52 4.16
CA SER A 216 9.72 -8.25 3.98
C SER A 216 8.70 -8.31 2.84
N THR A 217 9.10 -8.76 1.65
CA THR A 217 8.19 -8.77 0.48
C THR A 217 7.06 -9.76 0.66
N LEU A 218 7.32 -10.92 1.27
CA LEU A 218 6.29 -11.91 1.59
C LEU A 218 5.33 -11.42 2.70
N ALA A 219 5.82 -10.73 3.73
CA ALA A 219 4.97 -10.15 4.76
C ALA A 219 4.02 -9.07 4.20
N TYR A 220 4.54 -8.15 3.37
CA TYR A 220 3.71 -7.15 2.69
C TYR A 220 2.68 -7.79 1.75
N SER A 221 3.07 -8.86 1.05
CA SER A 221 2.16 -9.60 0.17
C SER A 221 1.03 -10.28 0.95
N ALA A 222 1.34 -10.86 2.11
CA ALA A 222 0.33 -11.45 3.00
C ALA A 222 -0.61 -10.39 3.58
N ALA A 223 -0.10 -9.23 3.98
CA ALA A 223 -0.94 -8.14 4.44
C ALA A 223 -1.89 -7.64 3.34
N ALA A 224 -1.40 -7.49 2.11
CA ALA A 224 -2.23 -7.17 0.95
C ALA A 224 -3.32 -8.23 0.72
N GLU A 225 -2.98 -9.52 0.79
CA GLU A 225 -3.96 -10.61 0.67
C GLU A 225 -5.06 -10.50 1.74
N LEU A 226 -4.69 -10.30 3.01
CA LEU A 226 -5.65 -10.18 4.12
C LEU A 226 -6.55 -8.95 3.97
N LEU A 227 -5.98 -7.80 3.56
CA LEU A 227 -6.72 -6.54 3.41
C LEU A 227 -7.76 -6.59 2.29
N ARG A 228 -7.59 -7.44 1.27
CA ARG A 228 -8.57 -7.63 0.17
C ARG A 228 -9.93 -8.15 0.64
N HIS A 229 -9.98 -8.79 1.81
CA HIS A 229 -11.20 -9.40 2.34
C HIS A 229 -12.05 -8.44 3.21
N ASN A 230 -11.68 -7.15 3.29
CA ASN A 230 -12.40 -6.07 3.97
C ASN A 230 -12.97 -6.45 5.36
N SER A 231 -12.08 -6.91 6.24
CA SER A 231 -12.42 -7.38 7.59
C SER A 231 -12.38 -6.26 8.62
N ASP A 232 -13.13 -6.43 9.71
CA ASP A 232 -13.07 -5.65 10.95
C ASP A 232 -11.83 -5.93 11.81
N GLN A 233 -10.97 -6.86 11.38
CA GLN A 233 -9.82 -7.27 12.17
C GLN A 233 -8.66 -6.30 11.98
N ARG A 234 -7.98 -6.02 13.09
CA ARG A 234 -6.66 -5.40 13.06
C ARG A 234 -5.69 -6.29 12.30
N ILE A 235 -5.01 -5.73 11.30
CA ILE A 235 -4.02 -6.39 10.45
C ILE A 235 -2.75 -5.52 10.51
N GLU A 236 -1.67 -6.13 10.97
CA GLU A 236 -0.40 -5.45 11.19
C GLU A 236 0.74 -6.18 10.50
N VAL A 237 1.66 -5.43 9.91
CA VAL A 237 2.98 -5.95 9.54
C VAL A 237 3.93 -5.56 10.65
N LEU A 238 4.52 -6.55 11.31
CA LEU A 238 5.45 -6.36 12.40
C LEU A 238 6.84 -6.83 11.98
N ALA A 239 7.86 -6.21 12.58
CA ALA A 239 9.24 -6.61 12.38
C ALA A 239 9.94 -6.87 13.72
N HIS A 240 10.72 -7.94 13.77
CA HIS A 240 11.82 -8.08 14.72
C HIS A 240 13.07 -7.45 14.10
N ARG A 241 13.77 -6.60 14.84
CA ARG A 241 15.11 -6.11 14.49
C ARG A 241 16.08 -6.39 15.62
N GLY A 242 17.02 -7.29 15.37
CA GLY A 242 18.14 -7.54 16.25
C GLY A 242 19.30 -6.56 16.06
N ALA A 243 20.33 -6.69 16.91
CA ALA A 243 21.49 -5.82 16.94
C ALA A 243 22.37 -5.92 15.68
N GLN A 244 22.31 -7.02 14.93
CA GLN A 244 23.12 -7.25 13.72
C GLN A 244 22.43 -6.81 12.41
N GLY A 245 21.40 -5.98 12.48
CA GLY A 245 20.76 -5.41 11.29
C GLY A 245 20.02 -6.45 10.45
N HIS A 246 20.28 -6.50 9.13
CA HIS A 246 19.50 -7.31 8.18
C HIS A 246 19.53 -8.83 8.46
N SER A 247 20.63 -9.38 8.99
CA SER A 247 20.73 -10.80 9.34
C SER A 247 19.90 -11.20 10.57
N GLN A 248 19.41 -10.22 11.32
CA GLN A 248 18.51 -10.39 12.46
C GLN A 248 17.21 -9.59 12.27
N THR A 249 16.85 -9.31 11.01
CA THR A 249 15.56 -8.67 10.70
C THR A 249 14.60 -9.71 10.15
N HIS A 250 13.41 -9.79 10.73
CA HIS A 250 12.34 -10.65 10.24
C HIS A 250 11.01 -9.92 10.25
N CYS A 251 10.26 -10.03 9.16
CA CYS A 251 8.96 -9.40 8.99
C CYS A 251 7.87 -10.48 8.88
N PHE A 252 6.75 -10.27 9.56
CA PHE A 252 5.61 -11.17 9.56
C PHE A 252 4.31 -10.37 9.78
N VAL A 253 3.18 -11.02 9.58
CA VAL A 253 1.86 -10.39 9.77
C VAL A 253 1.23 -10.88 11.06
N VAL A 254 0.56 -9.98 11.78
CA VAL A 254 -0.29 -10.32 12.92
C VAL A 254 -1.70 -9.86 12.62
N ILE A 255 -2.69 -10.71 12.96
CA ILE A 255 -4.10 -10.34 12.91
C ILE A 255 -4.75 -10.52 14.27
N GLY A 256 -5.76 -9.69 14.56
CA GLY A 256 -6.61 -9.85 15.75
C GLY A 256 -5.91 -9.55 17.08
N ARG A 257 -4.80 -8.80 17.05
CA ARG A 257 -4.12 -8.33 18.27
C ARG A 257 -5.00 -7.34 19.02
N ALA A 258 -5.15 -7.54 20.33
CA ALA A 258 -5.96 -6.70 21.20
C ALA A 258 -5.52 -5.23 21.17
N GLU A 259 -6.49 -4.32 21.25
CA GLU A 259 -6.24 -2.89 21.41
C GLU A 259 -5.52 -2.62 22.73
N GLY A 260 -4.60 -1.63 22.73
CA GLY A 260 -3.80 -1.29 23.91
C GLY A 260 -2.74 -2.33 24.30
N SER A 261 -2.65 -3.48 23.62
CA SER A 261 -1.64 -4.48 23.94
C SER A 261 -0.22 -4.01 23.59
N GLU A 262 0.76 -4.45 24.37
CA GLU A 262 2.15 -4.05 24.18
C GLU A 262 2.82 -4.87 23.08
N LEU A 263 3.44 -4.20 22.10
CA LEU A 263 4.11 -4.85 20.96
C LEU A 263 5.19 -5.85 21.42
N SER A 264 6.01 -5.49 22.41
CA SER A 264 7.10 -6.35 22.90
C SER A 264 6.65 -7.45 23.86
N LYS A 265 5.35 -7.54 24.21
CA LYS A 265 4.80 -8.54 25.13
C LYS A 265 3.69 -9.36 24.44
N PRO A 266 4.04 -10.37 23.64
CA PRO A 266 3.10 -11.22 22.91
C PRO A 266 1.98 -11.83 23.77
N GLN A 267 2.27 -12.15 25.03
CA GLN A 267 1.29 -12.65 25.99
C GLN A 267 0.13 -11.67 26.28
N SER A 268 0.31 -10.38 25.99
CA SER A 268 -0.73 -9.35 26.16
C SER A 268 -1.66 -9.23 24.95
N TRP A 269 -1.35 -9.87 23.82
CA TRP A 269 -2.02 -9.65 22.54
C TRP A 269 -3.42 -10.28 22.44
N GLY A 270 -3.80 -11.08 23.45
CA GLY A 270 -5.10 -11.71 23.55
C GLY A 270 -5.21 -13.02 22.75
N PRO A 271 -6.26 -13.82 23.02
CA PRO A 271 -6.40 -15.18 22.50
C PRO A 271 -6.73 -15.24 20.99
N ASN A 272 -7.19 -14.12 20.42
CA ASN A 272 -7.56 -14.02 19.01
C ASN A 272 -6.36 -13.72 18.10
N ALA A 273 -5.22 -13.32 18.67
CA ALA A 273 -4.04 -12.98 17.91
C ALA A 273 -3.49 -14.20 17.15
N LYS A 274 -3.28 -14.05 15.85
CA LYS A 274 -2.61 -15.04 14.99
C LYS A 274 -1.37 -14.43 14.36
N VAL A 275 -0.31 -15.23 14.27
CA VAL A 275 0.93 -14.88 13.59
C VAL A 275 0.94 -15.58 12.24
N ILE A 276 1.09 -14.83 11.15
CA ILE A 276 1.06 -15.31 9.78
C ILE A 276 2.42 -15.01 9.13
N ASP A 277 3.10 -16.05 8.68
CA ASP A 277 4.47 -15.98 8.21
C ASP A 277 4.67 -16.86 6.97
N PRO A 278 4.36 -16.31 5.77
CA PRO A 278 4.59 -17.04 4.53
C PRO A 278 6.06 -17.31 4.28
N TRP A 279 6.96 -16.45 4.76
CA TRP A 279 8.40 -16.68 4.64
C TRP A 279 8.82 -17.95 5.40
N ALA A 280 8.35 -18.14 6.64
CA ALA A 280 8.56 -19.38 7.38
C ALA A 280 8.06 -20.61 6.62
N ALA A 281 6.89 -20.50 5.98
CA ALA A 281 6.35 -21.58 5.15
C ALA A 281 7.23 -21.92 3.94
N THR A 282 7.87 -20.92 3.31
CA THR A 282 8.79 -21.16 2.18
C THR A 282 10.00 -22.01 2.57
N ILE A 283 10.40 -22.01 3.84
CA ILE A 283 11.51 -22.79 4.40
C ILE A 283 11.07 -24.03 5.18
N GLY A 284 9.81 -24.44 5.04
CA GLY A 284 9.27 -25.68 5.60
C GLY A 284 8.74 -25.57 7.04
N ALA A 285 8.68 -24.37 7.62
CA ALA A 285 7.99 -24.15 8.89
C ALA A 285 6.48 -23.92 8.69
N ARG A 286 5.74 -23.71 9.78
CA ARG A 286 4.29 -23.48 9.73
C ARG A 286 3.99 -22.09 9.19
N LEU A 287 2.97 -21.97 8.34
CA LEU A 287 2.47 -20.67 7.86
C LEU A 287 1.81 -19.83 8.97
N VAL A 288 1.08 -20.49 9.87
CA VAL A 288 0.31 -19.83 10.93
C VAL A 288 0.76 -20.33 12.29
N GLY A 289 0.88 -19.40 13.24
CA GLY A 289 1.16 -19.68 14.64
C GLY A 289 0.34 -18.78 15.57
N THR A 290 0.76 -18.79 16.83
CA THR A 290 0.18 -17.98 17.91
C THR A 290 1.30 -17.19 18.58
N PRO A 291 0.98 -16.13 19.36
CA PRO A 291 1.99 -15.37 20.10
C PRO A 291 2.95 -16.22 20.95
N ASP A 292 2.44 -17.29 21.57
CA ASP A 292 3.23 -18.22 22.41
C ASP A 292 3.99 -19.27 21.61
N ARG A 293 3.56 -19.52 20.37
CA ARG A 293 4.14 -20.52 19.46
C ARG A 293 4.23 -19.92 18.05
N PRO A 294 5.10 -18.91 17.84
CA PRO A 294 5.26 -18.29 16.54
C PRO A 294 5.88 -19.28 15.54
N PRO A 295 5.69 -19.09 14.22
CA PRO A 295 6.38 -19.86 13.20
C PRO A 295 7.91 -19.87 13.33
N ILE A 296 8.49 -18.72 13.68
CA ILE A 296 9.93 -18.51 13.86
C ILE A 296 10.16 -17.96 15.27
N ALA A 297 10.74 -18.78 16.16
CA ALA A 297 10.89 -18.44 17.58
C ALA A 297 12.19 -17.67 17.89
N ASN A 298 13.23 -17.81 17.07
CA ASN A 298 14.54 -17.18 17.29
C ASN A 298 14.64 -15.73 16.80
N LEU A 299 13.58 -15.21 16.17
CA LEU A 299 13.44 -13.81 15.71
C LEU A 299 12.15 -13.22 16.30
N TRP A 300 11.97 -13.43 17.60
CA TRP A 300 10.79 -13.10 18.40
C TRP A 300 11.23 -12.54 19.76
N PRO A 301 10.50 -11.60 20.39
CA PRO A 301 9.26 -10.93 19.95
C PRO A 301 9.52 -9.81 18.92
N PRO A 302 8.50 -9.24 18.25
CA PRO A 302 8.72 -8.07 17.40
C PRO A 302 9.14 -6.84 18.21
N THR A 303 9.81 -5.93 17.52
CA THR A 303 10.35 -4.69 18.08
C THR A 303 9.80 -3.45 17.39
N GLU A 304 9.19 -3.59 16.21
CA GLU A 304 8.70 -2.50 15.39
C GLU A 304 7.36 -2.85 14.73
N SER A 305 6.44 -1.88 14.65
CA SER A 305 5.27 -1.94 13.78
C SER A 305 5.57 -1.19 12.49
N VAL A 306 5.39 -1.89 11.37
CA VAL A 306 5.71 -1.41 10.01
C VAL A 306 4.44 -0.93 9.30
N PHE A 307 3.31 -1.57 9.62
CA PHE A 307 1.98 -1.24 9.13
C PHE A 307 0.95 -1.60 10.20
N ASP A 308 -0.09 -0.78 10.30
CA ASP A 308 -1.27 -1.04 11.11
C ASP A 308 -2.49 -0.41 10.44
N ASN A 309 -3.48 -1.22 10.07
CA ASN A 309 -4.67 -0.72 9.39
C ASN A 309 -5.60 0.11 10.28
N THR A 310 -5.44 0.08 11.61
CA THR A 310 -6.27 0.90 12.52
C THR A 310 -5.66 2.28 12.81
N SER A 311 -4.38 2.47 12.50
CA SER A 311 -3.67 3.73 12.77
C SER A 311 -4.04 4.88 11.81
N GLN A 312 -4.97 4.67 10.87
CA GLN A 312 -5.44 5.70 9.93
C GLN A 312 -6.64 6.52 10.44
N GLU A 313 -7.25 6.17 11.57
CA GLU A 313 -8.43 6.88 12.11
C GLU A 313 -8.12 7.90 13.22
N SER A 314 -6.84 8.14 13.56
CA SER A 314 -6.45 8.95 14.73
C SER A 314 -5.62 10.19 14.40
N ARG A 315 -5.82 10.83 13.25
CA ARG A 315 -5.25 12.15 12.95
C ARG A 315 -6.26 13.05 12.25
#